data_AF-X0Y3T1-F1
#
_entry.id   AF-X0Y3T1-F1
#
_cell.length_a   1.000
_cell.length_b   1.000
_cell.length_c   1.000
_cell.angle_alpha   90.00
_cell.angle_beta   90.00
_cell.angle_gamma   90.00
#
_symmetry.space_group_name_H-M   'P 1'
#
loop_
_entity.id
_entity.type
_entity.pdbx_description
1 polymer ?
#
loop_
_entity_poly.entity_id
_entity_poly.type
_entity_poly.pdbx_seq_one_letter_code
_entity_poly.pdbx_strand_id
1 'polypeptide(L)'
;MQLALQGRNASIDAVNTLLNGGTLEIRTGTPAAIDGTPTGTVLATLSINATAFGSASAGSATFNAIVDVTATAAGTAGHYVAKDSSGNAERNGTVGVEMTLN
;
A
#
# COMPACT_ATOMS: atom_id res chain seq x y z
N MET A 1 16.10 19.88 -4.62
CA MET A 1 15.55 19.81 -5.99
C MET A 1 14.06 20.06 -5.90
N GLN A 2 13.46 20.83 -6.83
CA GLN A 2 12.01 21.01 -6.92
C GLN A 2 11.55 20.48 -8.28
N LEU A 3 10.60 19.54 -8.27
CA LEU A 3 10.04 18.98 -9.50
C LEU A 3 8.88 19.84 -9.99
N ALA A 4 8.83 20.05 -11.30
CA ALA A 4 7.63 20.55 -11.95
C ALA A 4 6.47 19.55 -11.80
N LEU A 5 5.22 20.00 -11.99
CA LEU A 5 4.03 19.17 -11.82
C LEU A 5 4.09 17.86 -12.62
N GLN A 6 4.50 17.91 -13.90
CA GLN A 6 4.67 16.70 -14.72
C GLN A 6 5.69 15.73 -14.13
N GLY A 7 6.82 16.24 -13.61
CA GLY A 7 7.83 15.41 -12.95
C GLY A 7 7.27 14.72 -11.71
N ARG A 8 6.47 15.44 -10.90
CA ARG A 8 5.79 14.84 -9.74
C ARG A 8 4.82 13.75 -10.14
N ASN A 9 3.96 14.00 -11.14
CA ASN A 9 2.99 13.01 -11.61
C ASN A 9 3.70 11.75 -12.14
N ALA A 10 4.74 11.93 -12.97
CA ALA A 10 5.50 10.80 -13.50
C ALA A 10 6.18 9.97 -12.39
N SER A 11 6.71 10.61 -11.35
CA SER A 11 7.26 9.89 -10.18
C SER A 11 6.18 9.10 -9.43
N ILE A 12 5.00 9.70 -9.23
CA ILE A 12 3.86 9.03 -8.56
C ILE A 12 3.41 7.82 -9.38
N ASP A 13 3.24 7.96 -10.69
CA ASP A 13 2.85 6.86 -11.57
C ASP A 13 3.84 5.69 -11.52
N ALA A 14 5.15 5.99 -11.55
CA ALA A 14 6.20 4.98 -11.48
C ALA A 14 6.16 4.20 -10.15
N VAL A 15 6.04 4.91 -9.02
CA VAL A 15 6.00 4.29 -7.68
C VAL A 15 4.69 3.55 -7.43
N ASN A 16 3.57 4.02 -7.98
CA ASN A 16 2.27 3.34 -7.91
C ASN A 16 2.24 2.04 -8.72
N THR A 17 2.95 2.00 -9.84
CA THR A 17 3.02 0.83 -10.71
C THR A 17 3.65 -0.38 -10.00
N LEU A 18 4.54 -0.16 -9.02
CA LEU A 18 5.17 -1.24 -8.25
C LEU A 18 4.15 -2.11 -7.50
N LEU A 19 3.00 -1.57 -7.11
CA LEU A 19 1.95 -2.30 -6.40
C LEU A 19 0.97 -3.06 -7.31
N ASN A 20 1.09 -2.92 -8.64
CA ASN A 20 0.18 -3.58 -9.57
C ASN A 20 0.23 -5.11 -9.43
N GLY A 21 -0.94 -5.71 -9.19
CA GLY A 21 -1.07 -7.16 -8.98
C GLY A 21 -0.47 -7.67 -7.67
N GLY A 22 -0.13 -6.77 -6.74
CA GLY A 22 0.43 -7.09 -5.44
C GLY A 22 -0.60 -7.48 -4.39
N THR A 23 -0.22 -7.35 -3.11
CA THR A 23 -1.10 -7.65 -1.96
C THR A 23 -1.02 -6.57 -0.90
N LEU A 24 -2.12 -6.35 -0.19
CA LEU A 24 -2.18 -5.52 1.02
C LEU A 24 -2.48 -6.40 2.21
N GLU A 25 -1.54 -6.49 3.15
CA GLU A 25 -1.69 -7.23 4.39
C GLU A 25 -2.02 -6.28 5.53
N ILE A 26 -3.06 -6.61 6.31
CA ILE A 26 -3.34 -5.97 7.59
C ILE A 26 -2.77 -6.85 8.69
N ARG A 27 -1.98 -6.25 9.58
CA ARG A 27 -1.16 -6.96 10.56
C ARG A 27 -1.31 -6.35 11.95
N THR A 28 -1.05 -7.18 12.96
CA THR A 28 -0.99 -6.74 14.37
C THR A 28 0.32 -6.01 14.69
N GLY A 29 0.34 -5.21 15.76
CA GLY A 29 1.55 -4.54 16.24
C GLY A 29 2.02 -3.39 15.35
N THR A 30 3.23 -2.90 15.59
CA THR A 30 3.81 -1.74 14.90
C THR A 30 4.50 -2.13 13.59
N PRO A 31 4.53 -1.24 12.57
CA PRO A 31 5.24 -1.51 11.33
C PRO A 31 6.75 -1.66 11.56
N ALA A 32 7.39 -2.55 10.83
CA ALA A 32 8.85 -2.64 10.73
C ALA A 32 9.42 -1.54 9.81
N ALA A 33 10.74 -1.46 9.68
CA ALA A 33 11.34 -0.70 8.57
C ALA A 33 10.89 -1.30 7.22
N ILE A 34 10.75 -0.47 6.18
CA ILE A 34 10.14 -0.89 4.90
C ILE A 34 10.90 -2.04 4.23
N ASP A 35 12.23 -2.00 4.25
CA ASP A 35 13.10 -3.06 3.71
C ASP A 35 13.37 -4.19 4.73
N GLY A 36 12.72 -4.14 5.89
CA GLY A 36 12.81 -5.15 6.94
C GLY A 36 11.76 -6.24 6.80
N THR A 37 11.96 -7.36 7.50
CA THR A 37 10.94 -8.41 7.58
C THR A 37 9.67 -7.88 8.30
N PRO A 38 8.47 -8.02 7.71
CA PRO A 38 7.22 -7.65 8.36
C PRO A 38 7.03 -8.37 9.70
N THR A 39 6.63 -7.62 10.71
CA THR A 39 6.36 -8.10 12.07
C THR A 39 4.89 -8.43 12.28
N GLY A 40 4.56 -9.04 13.42
CA GLY A 40 3.19 -9.33 13.83
C GLY A 40 2.49 -10.40 13.00
N THR A 41 1.28 -10.76 13.42
CA THR A 41 0.38 -11.72 12.74
C THR A 41 -0.42 -11.02 11.64
N VAL A 42 -0.56 -11.67 10.48
CA VAL A 42 -1.49 -11.26 9.41
C VAL A 42 -2.93 -11.53 9.84
N LEU A 43 -3.76 -10.50 9.81
CA LEU A 43 -5.20 -10.58 10.11
C LEU A 43 -6.03 -10.73 8.83
N ALA A 44 -5.61 -10.07 7.76
CA ALA A 44 -6.27 -10.10 6.46
C ALA A 44 -5.24 -9.87 5.34
N THR A 45 -5.49 -10.49 4.18
CA THR A 45 -4.74 -10.25 2.95
C THR A 45 -5.72 -9.88 1.85
N LEU A 46 -5.52 -8.72 1.24
CA LEU A 46 -6.33 -8.21 0.14
C LEU A 46 -5.50 -8.25 -1.15
N SER A 47 -6.10 -8.70 -2.24
CA SER A 47 -5.46 -8.68 -3.56
C SER A 47 -5.56 -7.29 -4.17
N ILE A 48 -4.43 -6.76 -4.65
CA ILE A 48 -4.39 -5.50 -5.39
C ILE A 48 -4.64 -5.80 -6.87
N ASN A 49 -5.47 -4.96 -7.52
CA ASN A 49 -5.76 -5.10 -8.94
C ASN A 49 -4.48 -4.99 -9.80
N ALA A 50 -4.51 -5.57 -11.00
CA ALA A 50 -3.45 -5.38 -12.00
C ALA A 50 -3.24 -3.90 -12.37
N THR A 51 -4.29 -3.08 -12.24
CA THR A 51 -4.21 -1.61 -12.30
C THR A 51 -4.59 -1.04 -10.93
N ALA A 52 -3.61 -0.79 -10.08
CA ALA A 52 -3.82 -0.40 -8.69
C ALA A 52 -4.26 1.07 -8.53
N PHE A 53 -3.84 1.97 -9.41
CA PHE A 53 -4.12 3.40 -9.32
C PHE A 53 -4.58 3.97 -10.66
N GLY A 54 -5.37 5.05 -10.61
CA GLY A 54 -5.52 5.94 -11.76
C GLY A 54 -4.25 6.75 -12.02
N SER A 55 -4.13 7.33 -13.23
CA SER A 55 -2.99 8.20 -13.56
C SER A 55 -2.89 9.41 -12.64
N ALA A 56 -1.68 9.78 -12.26
CA ALA A 56 -1.43 10.90 -11.39
C ALA A 56 -1.81 12.24 -12.04
N SER A 57 -2.50 13.07 -11.27
CA SER A 57 -2.87 14.43 -11.65
C SER A 57 -2.78 15.37 -10.45
N ALA A 58 -2.44 16.63 -10.71
CA ALA A 58 -2.24 17.65 -9.67
C ALA A 58 -1.24 17.24 -8.55
N GLY A 59 -0.34 16.29 -8.80
CA GLY A 59 0.60 15.78 -7.81
C GLY A 59 0.01 14.73 -6.86
N SER A 60 -1.02 14.01 -7.28
CA SER A 60 -1.67 12.95 -6.51
C SER A 60 -2.26 11.87 -7.43
N ALA A 61 -2.52 10.68 -6.92
CA ALA A 61 -3.23 9.62 -7.64
C ALA A 61 -4.18 8.90 -6.68
N THR A 62 -5.31 8.42 -7.20
CA THR A 62 -6.31 7.70 -6.40
C THR A 62 -6.14 6.19 -6.56
N PHE A 63 -6.18 5.48 -5.44
CA PHE A 63 -6.16 4.03 -5.41
C PHE A 63 -7.51 3.48 -5.93
N ASN A 64 -7.46 2.53 -6.86
CA ASN A 64 -8.65 1.88 -7.39
C ASN A 64 -9.23 0.90 -6.37
N ALA A 65 -10.56 0.82 -6.29
CA ALA A 65 -11.24 -0.02 -5.30
C ALA A 65 -10.67 -1.45 -5.23
N ILE A 66 -10.36 -1.89 -4.02
CA ILE A 66 -10.00 -3.27 -3.70
C ILE A 66 -11.25 -3.97 -3.16
N VAL A 67 -11.39 -5.24 -3.52
CA VAL A 67 -12.47 -6.09 -3.00
C VAL A 67 -12.27 -6.31 -1.50
N ASP A 68 -13.34 -6.20 -0.72
CA ASP A 68 -13.30 -6.45 0.71
C ASP A 68 -12.95 -7.93 1.01
N VAL A 69 -12.42 -8.16 2.20
CA VAL A 69 -12.11 -9.50 2.70
C VAL A 69 -12.50 -9.61 4.16
N THR A 70 -12.93 -10.81 4.56
CA THR A 70 -13.10 -11.13 5.98
C THR A 70 -11.74 -11.49 6.59
N ALA A 71 -11.44 -10.92 7.76
CA ALA A 71 -10.22 -11.26 8.49
C ALA A 71 -10.19 -12.78 8.82
N THR A 72 -9.05 -13.41 8.54
CA THR A 72 -8.83 -14.85 8.74
C THR A 72 -8.23 -15.16 10.11
N ALA A 73 -7.70 -14.15 10.80
CA ALA A 73 -7.19 -14.26 12.16
C ALA A 73 -7.76 -13.15 13.05
N ALA A 74 -7.89 -13.46 14.33
CA ALA A 74 -8.29 -12.49 15.34
C ALA A 74 -7.11 -11.62 15.78
N GLY A 75 -7.39 -10.38 16.18
CA GLY A 75 -6.42 -9.44 16.70
C GLY A 75 -6.80 -8.00 16.42
N THR A 76 -6.02 -7.07 16.96
CA THR A 76 -6.18 -5.63 16.68
C THR A 76 -5.30 -5.24 15.51
N ALA A 77 -5.89 -4.65 14.47
CA ALA A 77 -5.14 -4.09 13.35
C ALA A 77 -4.21 -2.98 13.86
N GLY A 78 -2.90 -3.16 13.67
CA GLY A 78 -1.89 -2.22 14.11
C GLY A 78 -1.14 -1.55 12.95
N HIS A 79 -0.86 -2.28 11.88
CA HIS A 79 -0.18 -1.75 10.70
C HIS A 79 -0.58 -2.47 9.42
N TYR A 80 -0.27 -1.86 8.28
CA TYR A 80 -0.41 -2.47 6.96
C TYR A 80 0.94 -2.66 6.29
N VAL A 81 1.01 -3.63 5.38
CA VAL A 81 2.13 -3.81 4.44
C VAL A 81 1.55 -4.05 3.06
N ALA A 82 1.82 -3.14 2.13
CA ALA A 82 1.52 -3.29 0.71
C ALA A 82 2.77 -3.85 0.02
N LYS A 83 2.59 -4.96 -0.68
CA LYS A 83 3.64 -5.70 -1.38
C LYS A 83 3.43 -5.67 -2.88
N ASP A 84 4.50 -5.72 -3.64
CA ASP A 84 4.46 -5.95 -5.08
C ASP A 84 3.98 -7.39 -5.40
N SER A 85 3.84 -7.69 -6.70
CA SER A 85 3.44 -9.02 -7.18
C SER A 85 4.49 -10.12 -6.94
N SER A 86 5.73 -9.75 -6.57
CA SER A 86 6.80 -10.67 -6.19
C SER A 86 6.89 -10.90 -4.67
N GLY A 87 6.08 -10.19 -3.87
CA GLY A 87 6.02 -10.30 -2.42
C GLY A 87 6.96 -9.34 -1.66
N ASN A 88 7.64 -8.41 -2.34
CA ASN A 88 8.49 -7.39 -1.72
C ASN A 88 7.64 -6.27 -1.14
N ALA A 89 7.99 -5.76 0.04
CA ALA A 89 7.25 -4.65 0.66
C ALA A 89 7.60 -3.32 -0.01
N GLU A 90 6.59 -2.63 -0.54
CA GLU A 90 6.74 -1.34 -1.22
C GLU A 90 6.23 -0.18 -0.36
N ARG A 91 5.23 -0.44 0.49
CA ARG A 91 4.71 0.54 1.45
C ARG A 91 4.31 -0.13 2.76
N ASN A 92 4.53 0.54 3.87
CA ASN A 92 3.97 0.13 5.14
C ASN A 92 3.64 1.36 5.99
N GLY A 93 2.81 1.16 7.00
CA GLY A 93 2.40 2.24 7.88
C GLY A 93 1.46 1.75 8.97
N THR A 94 1.34 2.54 10.03
CA THR A 94 0.39 2.30 11.10
C THR A 94 -1.04 2.36 10.55
N VAL A 95 -1.88 1.42 10.95
CA VAL A 95 -3.33 1.51 10.67
C VAL A 95 -3.90 2.60 11.57
N GLY A 96 -4.46 3.64 10.96
CA GLY A 96 -5.13 4.75 11.64
C GLY A 96 -6.59 4.85 11.22
N VAL A 97 -7.31 5.80 11.81
CA VAL A 97 -8.73 6.02 11.52
C VAL A 97 -8.95 6.54 10.08
N GLU A 98 -7.92 7.12 9.46
CA GLU A 98 -7.91 7.50 8.05
C GLU A 98 -6.53 7.19 7.43
N MET A 99 -6.49 6.26 6.47
CA MET A 99 -5.34 5.99 5.63
C MET A 99 -5.33 7.03 4.50
N THR A 100 -4.61 8.14 4.66
CA THR A 100 -4.34 9.08 3.56
C THR A 100 -3.11 8.60 2.80
N LEU A 101 -3.33 7.98 1.63
CA LEU A 101 -2.28 7.84 0.61
C LEU A 101 -2.21 9.16 -0.16
N ASN A 102 -1.18 9.95 0.13
CA ASN A 102 -0.83 11.16 -0.60
C ASN A 102 0.06 10.87 -1.81
#